data_AF-A0A537TCU9-F1
#
_entry.id   AF-A0A537TCU9-F1
#
_cell.length_a   1.000
_cell.length_b   1.000
_cell.length_c   1.000
_cell.angle_alpha   90.00
_cell.angle_beta   90.00
_cell.angle_gamma   90.00
#
_symmetry.space_group_name_H-M   'P 1'
#
loop_
_entity.id
_entity.type
_entity.pdbx_description
1 polymer ?
#
loop_
_entity_poly.entity_id
_entity_poly.type
_entity_poly.pdbx_seq_one_letter_code
_entity_poly.pdbx_strand_id
1 'polypeptide(L)' 'MALTSKRVLKLLRRGESGRHFDQRGLYLVIASKTNAHWEKRYQLDGKEHYHGLGSARVFGLAAARERS' A
#
# COMPACT_ATOMS: atom_id res chain seq x y z
N MET A 1 4.52 -9.92 -8.14
CA MET A 1 3.11 -10.16 -8.52
C MET A 1 2.27 -9.04 -7.94
N ALA A 2 1.40 -8.43 -8.75
CA ALA A 2 0.49 -7.39 -8.29
C ALA A 2 -0.49 -7.93 -7.24
N LEU A 3 -0.93 -7.07 -6.32
CA LEU A 3 -1.97 -7.37 -5.37
C LEU A 3 -3.32 -7.49 -6.08
N THR A 4 -4.21 -8.25 -5.47
CA THR A 4 -5.63 -8.33 -5.84
C THR A 4 -6.47 -7.80 -4.68
N SER A 5 -7.66 -7.29 -4.97
CA SER A 5 -8.56 -6.78 -3.92
C SER A 5 -8.85 -7.83 -2.84
N LYS A 6 -9.03 -9.11 -3.23
CA LYS A 6 -9.21 -10.22 -2.28
C LYS A 6 -7.99 -10.42 -1.37
N ARG A 7 -6.77 -10.30 -1.91
CA ARG A 7 -5.53 -10.41 -1.14
C ARG A 7 -5.38 -9.23 -0.18
N VAL A 8 -5.67 -8.01 -0.63
CA VAL A 8 -5.67 -6.81 0.22
C VAL A 8 -6.61 -6.99 1.41
N LEU A 9 -7.85 -7.41 1.17
CA LEU A 9 -8.81 -7.65 2.26
C LEU A 9 -8.33 -8.72 3.24
N LYS A 10 -7.70 -9.80 2.74
CA LYS A 10 -7.12 -10.85 3.59
C LYS A 10 -6.00 -10.30 4.48
N LEU A 11 -5.12 -9.47 3.92
CA LEU A 11 -4.01 -8.85 4.64
C LEU A 11 -4.52 -7.86 5.70
N LEU A 12 -5.46 -6.99 5.34
CA LEU A 12 -6.09 -6.05 6.28
C LEU A 12 -6.81 -6.74 7.43
N ARG A 13 -7.45 -7.90 7.18
CA ARG A 13 -8.10 -8.72 8.22
C ARG A 13 -7.08 -9.36 9.17
N ARG A 14 -5.96 -9.84 8.63
CA ARG A 14 -4.86 -10.40 9.45
C ARG A 14 -4.24 -9.32 10.33
N GLY A 15 -3.97 -8.14 9.76
CA GLY A 15 -3.37 -7.05 10.52
C GLY A 15 -1.92 -7.29 10.93
N GLU A 16 -1.27 -8.28 10.32
CA GLU A 16 0.15 -8.57 10.49
C GLU A 16 0.96 -7.41 9.93
N SER A 17 1.93 -6.91 10.69
CA SER A 17 2.75 -5.80 10.26
C SER A 17 3.61 -6.20 9.06
N GLY A 18 3.69 -5.32 8.07
CA GLY A 18 4.44 -5.60 6.87
C GLY A 18 4.17 -4.62 5.73
N ARG A 19 5.06 -4.65 4.74
CA ARG A 19 4.93 -3.89 3.50
C ARG A 19 4.76 -4.87 2.35
N HIS A 20 3.68 -4.70 1.59
CA HIS A 20 3.31 -5.59 0.49
C HIS A 20 3.35 -4.83 -0.83
N PHE A 21 4.25 -5.23 -1.71
CA PHE A 21 4.39 -4.63 -3.04
C PHE A 21 3.19 -4.96 -3.93
N ASP A 22 2.68 -3.94 -4.62
CA ASP A 22 1.73 -4.07 -5.73
C ASP A 22 2.44 -3.95 -7.08
N GLN A 23 2.41 -2.76 -7.70
CA GLN A 23 3.02 -2.47 -8.99
C GLN A 23 3.45 -1.00 -9.08
N ARG A 24 4.38 -0.68 -9.98
CA ARG A 24 4.87 0.69 -10.21
C ARG A 24 5.29 1.41 -8.91
N GLY A 25 5.90 0.69 -7.98
CA GLY A 25 6.31 1.26 -6.68
C GLY A 25 5.16 1.54 -5.70
N LEU A 26 3.93 1.10 -5.97
CA LEU A 26 2.83 1.14 -5.00
C LEU A 26 2.99 0.00 -3.98
N TYR A 27 2.82 0.33 -2.70
CA TYR A 27 2.88 -0.60 -1.58
C TYR A 27 1.66 -0.44 -0.67
N LEU A 28 1.14 -1.57 -0.19
CA LEU A 28 0.27 -1.61 0.98
C LEU A 28 1.13 -1.78 2.22
N VAL A 29 1.09 -0.82 3.14
CA VAL A 29 1.75 -0.92 4.44
C VAL A 29 0.69 -1.20 5.48
N ILE A 30 0.92 -2.25 6.27
CA ILE A 30 0.11 -2.62 7.42
C ILE A 30 1.01 -2.43 8.65
N ALA A 31 0.61 -1.54 9.54
CA ALA A 31 1.27 -1.37 10.83
C ALA A 31 0.57 -2.21 11.91
N SER A 32 -0.75 -2.32 11.83
CA SER A 32 -1.57 -3.13 12.74
C SER A 32 -2.90 -3.50 12.10
N LYS A 33 -3.71 -4.26 12.83
CA LYS A 33 -5.08 -4.55 12.40
C LYS A 33 -5.88 -3.28 12.12
N THR A 34 -5.70 -2.20 12.86
CA THR A 34 -6.47 -0.95 12.66
C THR A 34 -5.72 0.09 11.83
N ASN A 35 -4.41 -0.05 11.64
CA ASN A 35 -3.59 0.91 10.92
C ASN A 35 -2.97 0.28 9.66
N ALA A 36 -3.46 0.71 8.50
CA ALA A 36 -2.90 0.37 7.20
C ALA A 36 -3.08 1.53 6.23
N HIS A 37 -2.08 1.75 5.38
CA HIS A 37 -2.01 2.84 4.42
C HIS A 37 -1.30 2.43 3.13
N TRP A 38 -1.52 3.22 2.10
CA TRP A 38 -0.86 3.08 0.81
C TRP A 38 0.35 4.00 0.75
N GLU A 39 1.44 3.51 0.15
CA GLU A 39 2.64 4.29 -0.09
C GLU A 39 3.13 4.12 -1.53
N LYS A 40 3.63 5.21 -2.11
CA LYS A 40 4.29 5.22 -3.41
C LYS A 40 5.79 5.42 -3.19
N ARG A 41 6.57 4.44 -3.62
CA ARG A 41 8.03 4.55 -3.75
C ARG A 41 8.36 5.28 -5.04
N TYR A 42 9.22 6.27 -4.94
CA TYR A 42 9.80 6.98 -6.08
C TYR A 42 11.27 7.29 -5.80
N GLN A 43 12.01 7.65 -6.85
CA GLN A 43 13.38 8.11 -6.73
C GLN A 43 13.45 9.58 -7.15
N LEU A 44 14.17 10.37 -6.36
CA LEU A 44 14.48 11.77 -6.65
C LEU A 44 15.96 11.97 -6.33
N ASP A 45 16.73 12.49 -7.28
CA ASP A 45 18.18 12.69 -7.15
C ASP A 45 18.96 11.42 -6.71
N GLY A 46 18.56 10.26 -7.24
CA GLY A 46 19.15 8.97 -6.89
C GLY A 46 18.82 8.46 -5.48
N LYS A 47 18.04 9.21 -4.70
CA LYS A 47 17.60 8.83 -3.36
C LYS A 47 16.20 8.22 -3.41
N GLU A 48 15.97 7.24 -2.56
CA GLU A 48 14.68 6.57 -2.44
C GLU A 48 13.75 7.32 -1.48
N HIS A 49 12.53 7.57 -1.93
CA HIS A 49 11.50 8.26 -1.16
C HIS A 49 10.21 7.44 -1.14
N TYR A 50 9.44 7.61 -0.07
CA TYR A 50 8.12 7.02 0.12
C TYR A 50 7.11 8.12 0.41
N HIS A 51 6.07 8.19 -0.40
CA HIS A 51 4.96 9.12 -0.23
C HIS A 51 3.69 8.38 0.17
N GLY A 52 3.07 8.77 1.29
CA GLY A 52 1.81 8.20 1.75
C GLY A 52 0.63 8.70 0.92
N LEU A 53 -0.14 7.78 0.33
CA LEU A 53 -1.34 8.10 -0.47
C LEU A 53 -2.62 8.15 0.39
N GLY A 54 -2.55 7.66 1.63
CA GLY A 54 -3.64 7.66 2.61
C GLY A 54 -4.06 6.25 3.04
N SER A 55 -5.10 6.18 3.90
CA SER A 55 -5.47 4.94 4.56
C SER A 55 -6.10 3.90 3.61
N ALA A 56 -5.60 2.67 3.70
CA ALA A 56 -6.14 1.51 2.98
C ALA A 56 -7.51 1.04 3.50
N ARG A 57 -8.00 1.66 4.58
CA ARG A 57 -9.35 1.46 5.13
C ARG A 57 -10.36 2.46 4.58
N VAL A 58 -9.91 3.59 4.05
CA VAL A 58 -10.76 4.62 3.45
C VAL A 58 -10.94 4.35 1.96
N PHE A 59 -9.88 3.97 1.26
CA PHE A 59 -9.95 3.62 -0.16
C PHE A 59 -9.15 2.35 -0.49
N GLY A 60 -9.71 1.57 -1.43
CA GLY A 60 -9.17 0.28 -1.83
C GLY A 60 -8.07 0.37 -2.89
N LEU A 61 -7.64 -0.80 -3.36
CA LEU A 61 -6.54 -0.97 -4.31
C LEU A 61 -6.73 -0.21 -5.64
N ALA A 62 -7.94 -0.15 -6.18
CA ALA A 62 -8.21 0.54 -7.44
C ALA A 62 -7.93 2.05 -7.33
N ALA A 63 -8.54 2.69 -6.34
CA ALA A 63 -8.30 4.11 -6.04
C ALA A 63 -6.83 4.39 -5.66
N ALA A 64 -6.15 3.45 -5.00
CA ALA A 64 -4.73 3.58 -4.71
C ALA A 64 -3.87 3.62 -5.98
N ARG A 65 -4.22 2.82 -7.00
CA ARG A 65 -3.54 2.79 -8.30
C ARG A 65 -3.79 4.05 -9.13
N GLU A 66 -4.98 4.63 -9.04
CA GLU A 66 -5.30 5.91 -9.71
C GLU A 66 -4.51 7.08 -9.11
N ARG A 67 -4.17 7.00 -7.82
CA ARG A 67 -3.43 8.04 -7.09
C ARG A 67 -1.90 7.85 -7.13
N SER A 68 -1.40 6.75 -7.70
CA SER A 68 0.00 6.34 -7.66
C SER A 68 0.76 6.65 -8.94
#